data_AF-A0A545TWC3-F1
#
_entry.id   AF-A0A545TWC3-F1
#
_cell.length_a   1.000
_cell.length_b   1.000
_cell.length_c   1.000
_cell.angle_alpha   90.00
_cell.angle_beta   90.00
_cell.angle_gamma   90.00
#
_symmetry.space_group_name_H-M   'P 1'
#
loop_
_entity.id
_entity.type
_entity.pdbx_description
1 polymer ?
#
loop_
_entity_poly.entity_id
_entity_poly.type
_entity_poly.pdbx_seq_one_letter_code
_entity_poly.pdbx_strand_id
1 'polypeptide(L)'
;MIKKIGFTLVLFMALLQGFYALFAFLDPMSFATVRGTTLYSTDDLDWVQIYASRTLFISLTIGVLLYLRNYKTLLFAAIIGTVMPITDGWLAYQAGADTSVVAKHVATIVYLLITSLVLLNIVKKESVEQV
;
A
#
# COMPACT_ATOMS: atom_id res chain seq x y z
N MET A 1 -8.47 17.85 14.29
CA MET A 1 -9.22 17.02 13.34
C MET A 1 -8.29 16.37 12.30
N ILE A 2 -7.54 17.15 11.52
CA ILE A 2 -6.69 16.64 10.42
C ILE A 2 -5.65 15.58 10.83
N LYS A 3 -5.00 15.72 12.00
CA LYS A 3 -4.06 14.69 12.52
C LYS A 3 -4.74 13.34 12.75
N LYS A 4 -6.00 13.33 13.22
CA LYS A 4 -6.77 12.08 13.40
C LYS A 4 -7.12 11.46 12.04
N ILE A 5 -7.52 12.28 11.07
CA ILE A 5 -7.80 11.82 9.70
C ILE A 5 -6.54 11.20 9.08
N GLY A 6 -5.40 11.91 9.10
CA GLY A 6 -4.13 11.40 8.58
C GLY A 6 -3.70 10.11 9.28
N PHE A 7 -3.85 10.05 10.60
CA PHE A 7 -3.56 8.83 11.36
C PHE A 7 -4.44 7.66 10.92
N THR A 8 -5.75 7.86 10.81
CA THR A 8 -6.69 6.81 10.39
C THR A 8 -6.42 6.34 8.97
N LEU A 9 -6.11 7.24 8.04
CA LEU A 9 -5.78 6.88 6.66
C LEU A 9 -4.52 5.98 6.61
N VAL A 10 -3.45 6.40 7.28
CA VAL A 10 -2.22 5.60 7.32
C VAL A 10 -2.44 4.27 8.04
N LEU A 11 -3.24 4.25 9.11
CA LEU A 11 -3.57 3.02 9.83
C LEU A 11 -4.30 2.02 8.93
N PHE A 12 -5.32 2.47 8.19
CA PHE A 12 -6.04 1.61 7.26
C PHE A 12 -5.14 1.09 6.14
N MET A 13 -4.22 1.91 5.62
CA MET A 13 -3.23 1.44 4.66
C MET A 13 -2.32 0.35 5.24
N ALA A 14 -1.79 0.54 6.45
CA ALA A 14 -0.93 -0.44 7.11
C ALA A 14 -1.67 -1.76 7.36
N LEU A 15 -2.90 -1.70 7.87
CA LEU A 15 -3.73 -2.87 8.12
C LEU A 15 -4.11 -3.61 6.83
N LEU A 16 -4.49 -2.88 5.78
CA LEU A 16 -4.84 -3.47 4.49
C LEU A 16 -3.64 -4.20 3.86
N GLN A 17 -2.46 -3.59 3.88
CA GLN A 17 -1.24 -4.26 3.40
C GLN A 17 -0.88 -5.46 4.27
N GLY A 18 -1.00 -5.35 5.60
CA GLY A 18 -0.76 -6.46 6.51
C GLY A 18 -1.69 -7.64 6.23
N PHE A 19 -2.98 -7.36 6.01
CA PHE A 19 -3.96 -8.36 5.59
C PHE A 19 -3.55 -9.05 4.28
N TYR A 20 -3.21 -8.30 3.23
CA TYR A 20 -2.82 -8.89 1.95
C TYR A 20 -1.50 -9.67 2.03
N ALA A 21 -0.56 -9.23 2.87
CA ALA A 21 0.67 -9.98 3.11
C ALA A 21 0.38 -11.33 3.78
N LEU A 22 -0.43 -11.34 4.84
CA LEU A 22 -0.83 -12.57 5.51
C LEU A 22 -1.65 -13.47 4.59
N PHE A 23 -2.58 -12.91 3.81
CA PHE A 23 -3.35 -13.66 2.84
C PHE A 23 -2.46 -14.34 1.79
N ALA A 24 -1.47 -13.63 1.26
CA ALA A 24 -0.51 -14.18 0.31
C ALA A 24 0.39 -15.28 0.90
N PHE A 25 0.72 -15.22 2.20
CA PHE A 25 1.46 -16.29 2.89
C PHE A 25 0.60 -17.53 3.16
N LEU A 26 -0.64 -17.33 3.58
CA LEU A 26 -1.53 -18.41 4.02
C LEU A 26 -2.19 -19.14 2.84
N ASP A 27 -2.57 -18.41 1.79
CA ASP A 27 -3.21 -18.95 0.60
C ASP A 27 -2.73 -18.22 -0.67
N PRO A 28 -1.50 -18.54 -1.14
CA PRO A 28 -0.89 -17.89 -2.29
C PRO A 28 -1.67 -18.09 -3.60
N MET A 29 -2.35 -19.23 -3.77
CA MET A 29 -3.13 -19.54 -4.97
C MET A 29 -4.37 -18.64 -5.07
N SER A 30 -5.15 -18.54 -3.99
CA SER A 30 -6.32 -17.66 -3.96
C SER A 30 -5.90 -16.19 -4.03
N PHE A 31 -4.79 -15.82 -3.38
CA PHE A 31 -4.24 -14.48 -3.48
C PHE A 31 -3.92 -14.10 -4.94
N ALA A 32 -3.21 -14.96 -5.68
CA ALA A 32 -2.89 -14.71 -7.08
C ALA A 32 -4.15 -14.47 -7.93
N THR A 33 -5.19 -15.28 -7.71
CA THR A 33 -6.48 -15.14 -8.40
C THR A 33 -7.15 -13.79 -8.10
N VAL A 34 -7.16 -13.36 -6.84
CA VAL A 34 -7.71 -12.04 -6.43
C VAL A 34 -6.95 -10.87 -7.05
N ARG A 35 -5.67 -11.05 -7.38
CA ARG A 35 -4.81 -10.07 -8.07
C ARG A 35 -4.90 -10.17 -9.60
N GLY A 36 -5.76 -11.02 -10.15
CA GLY A 36 -5.93 -11.18 -11.60
C GLY A 36 -4.76 -11.89 -12.27
N THR A 37 -4.03 -12.72 -11.51
CA THR A 37 -2.89 -13.50 -11.99
C THR A 37 -3.15 -14.99 -11.78
N THR A 38 -2.66 -15.82 -12.69
CA THR A 38 -2.73 -17.27 -12.57
C THR A 38 -1.32 -17.79 -12.33
N LEU A 39 -1.15 -18.61 -11.29
CA LEU A 39 0.07 -19.39 -11.10
C LEU A 39 -0.03 -20.60 -12.03
N TYR A 40 0.94 -20.74 -12.94
CA TYR A 40 0.94 -21.81 -13.95
C TYR A 40 1.67 -23.06 -13.46
N SER A 41 2.51 -22.90 -12.44
CA SER A 41 3.27 -23.97 -11.81
C SER A 41 3.37 -23.74 -10.30
N THR A 42 3.74 -24.79 -9.56
CA THR A 42 4.08 -24.70 -8.14
C THR A 42 5.35 -23.88 -7.90
N ASP A 43 6.23 -23.78 -8.89
CA ASP A 43 7.48 -23.01 -8.80
C ASP A 43 7.20 -21.50 -8.77
N ASP A 44 6.02 -21.07 -9.23
CA ASP A 44 5.58 -19.67 -9.17
C ASP A 44 5.21 -19.22 -7.75
N LEU A 45 5.08 -20.15 -6.79
CA LEU A 45 4.72 -19.85 -5.41
C LEU A 45 5.76 -18.97 -4.71
N ASP A 46 7.03 -19.13 -5.05
CA ASP A 46 8.13 -18.34 -4.48
C ASP A 46 7.93 -16.84 -4.77
N TRP A 47 7.42 -16.49 -5.96
CA TRP A 47 7.12 -15.09 -6.31
C TRP A 47 6.03 -14.50 -5.41
N VAL A 48 5.00 -15.27 -5.08
CA VAL A 48 3.92 -14.82 -4.20
C VAL A 48 4.42 -14.66 -2.77
N GLN A 49 5.28 -15.55 -2.29
CA GLN A 49 5.89 -15.43 -0.96
C GLN A 49 6.85 -14.23 -0.87
N ILE A 50 7.65 -13.97 -1.92
CA ILE A 50 8.50 -12.77 -2.00
C ILE A 50 7.64 -11.50 -2.02
N TYR A 51 6.53 -11.51 -2.75
CA TYR A 51 5.55 -10.42 -2.70
C TYR A 51 4.98 -10.24 -1.27
N ALA A 52 4.56 -11.32 -0.62
CA ALA A 52 4.01 -11.31 0.73
C ALA A 52 5.00 -10.71 1.74
N SER A 53 6.25 -11.15 1.69
CA SER A 53 7.34 -10.66 2.56
C SER A 53 7.58 -9.16 2.40
N ARG A 54 7.68 -8.67 1.16
CA ARG A 54 7.85 -7.23 0.87
C ARG A 54 6.65 -6.42 1.36
N THR A 55 5.44 -6.93 1.14
CA THR A 55 4.21 -6.26 1.57
C THR A 55 4.13 -6.19 3.09
N LEU A 56 4.52 -7.27 3.80
CA LEU A 56 4.59 -7.29 5.25
C LEU A 56 5.62 -6.29 5.78
N PHE A 57 6.81 -6.26 5.17
CA PHE A 57 7.86 -5.31 5.53
C PHE A 57 7.37 -3.86 5.44
N ILE A 58 6.66 -3.51 4.35
CA ILE A 58 6.09 -2.17 4.18
C ILE A 58 5.01 -1.91 5.23
N SER A 59 4.06 -2.84 5.41
CA SER A 59 2.99 -2.71 6.42
C SER A 59 3.54 -2.44 7.82
N LEU A 60 4.53 -3.22 8.26
CA LEU A 60 5.18 -3.07 9.56
C LEU A 60 5.94 -1.75 9.65
N THR A 61 6.69 -1.37 8.60
CA THR A 61 7.44 -0.12 8.56
C THR A 61 6.50 1.08 8.70
N ILE A 62 5.40 1.11 7.93
CA ILE A 62 4.38 2.17 8.02
C ILE A 62 3.72 2.16 9.40
N GLY A 63 3.38 0.99 9.95
CA GLY A 63 2.79 0.85 11.28
C GLY A 63 3.69 1.41 12.39
N VAL A 64 4.99 1.10 12.35
CA VAL A 64 5.99 1.62 13.30
C VAL A 64 6.14 3.13 13.15
N LEU A 65 6.28 3.65 11.93
CA LEU A 65 6.37 5.09 11.68
C LEU A 65 5.12 5.84 12.16
N LEU A 66 3.94 5.23 12.00
CA LEU A 66 2.68 5.77 12.48
C LEU A 66 2.60 5.77 14.01
N TYR A 67 3.04 4.69 14.65
CA TYR A 67 3.14 4.61 16.11
C TYR A 67 4.07 5.70 16.66
N LEU A 68 5.23 5.90 16.02
CA LEU A 68 6.21 6.93 16.34
C LEU A 68 5.79 8.35 15.90
N ARG A 69 4.62 8.50 15.25
CA ARG A 69 4.08 9.78 14.77
C ARG A 69 5.03 10.52 13.80
N ASN A 70 5.84 9.79 13.04
CA ASN A 70 6.77 10.37 12.06
C ASN A 70 6.05 10.71 10.74
N TYR A 71 5.23 11.77 10.77
CA TYR A 71 4.38 12.16 9.64
C TYR A 71 5.17 12.62 8.41
N LYS A 72 6.38 13.18 8.59
CA LYS A 72 7.24 13.59 7.47
C LYS A 72 7.71 12.39 6.67
N THR A 73 8.19 11.33 7.33
CA THR A 73 8.57 10.10 6.62
C THR A 73 7.35 9.41 6.02
N LEU A 74 6.21 9.38 6.72
CA LEU A 74 4.97 8.82 6.18
C LEU A 74 4.48 9.57 4.94
N LEU A 75 4.65 10.88 4.86
CA LEU A 75 4.33 11.68 3.67
C LEU A 75 5.13 11.19 2.46
N PHE A 76 6.45 11.08 2.60
CA PHE A 76 7.30 10.59 1.51
C PHE A 76 6.99 9.14 1.16
N ALA A 77 6.73 8.30 2.17
CA ALA A 77 6.35 6.92 1.94
C ALA A 77 5.02 6.81 1.16
N ALA A 78 4.04 7.67 1.44
CA ALA A 78 2.78 7.69 0.71
C ALA A 78 2.95 8.15 -0.75
N ILE A 79 3.77 9.18 -1.00
CA ILE A 79 4.04 9.69 -2.35
C ILE A 79 4.82 8.64 -3.17
N ILE A 80 5.97 8.19 -2.66
CA ILE A 80 6.84 7.23 -3.35
C ILE A 80 6.15 5.87 -3.47
N GLY A 81 5.34 5.50 -2.47
CA GLY A 81 4.56 4.27 -2.47
C GLY A 81 3.58 4.15 -3.64
N THR A 82 3.23 5.25 -4.33
CA THR A 82 2.40 5.20 -5.55
C THR A 82 3.05 4.43 -6.70
N VAL A 83 4.37 4.30 -6.72
CA VAL A 83 5.10 3.55 -7.76
C VAL A 83 4.62 2.11 -7.86
N MET A 84 4.34 1.45 -6.73
CA MET A 84 3.88 0.06 -6.71
C MET A 84 2.51 -0.12 -7.39
N PRO A 85 1.41 0.52 -6.94
CA PRO A 85 0.11 0.33 -7.59
C PRO A 85 0.08 0.89 -9.02
N ILE A 86 0.90 1.88 -9.38
CA ILE A 86 1.06 2.29 -10.80
C ILE A 86 1.61 1.13 -11.62
N THR A 87 2.72 0.55 -11.18
CA THR A 87 3.40 -0.54 -11.90
C THR A 87 2.51 -1.78 -11.94
N ASP A 88 1.94 -2.18 -10.81
CA ASP A 88 1.05 -3.34 -10.73
C ASP A 88 -0.20 -3.16 -11.60
N GLY A 89 -0.83 -1.98 -11.57
CA GLY A 89 -2.01 -1.70 -12.39
C GLY A 89 -1.70 -1.70 -13.88
N TRP A 90 -0.54 -1.18 -14.27
CA TRP A 90 -0.07 -1.20 -15.66
C TRP A 90 0.22 -2.62 -16.15
N LEU A 91 0.86 -3.45 -15.33
CA LEU A 91 1.12 -4.86 -15.65
C LEU A 91 -0.19 -5.67 -15.73
N ALA A 92 -1.12 -5.46 -14.80
CA ALA A 92 -2.44 -6.10 -14.81
C ALA A 92 -3.23 -5.74 -16.07
N TYR A 93 -3.19 -4.46 -16.48
CA TYR A 93 -3.81 -4.02 -17.73
C TYR A 93 -3.19 -4.71 -18.96
N GLN A 94 -1.86 -4.77 -19.04
CA GLN A 94 -1.17 -5.45 -20.14
C GLN A 94 -1.46 -6.95 -20.21
N ALA A 95 -1.64 -7.59 -19.04
CA ALA A 95 -1.98 -9.00 -18.94
C ALA A 95 -3.44 -9.32 -19.29
N GLY A 96 -4.27 -8.30 -19.61
CA GLY A 96 -5.68 -8.48 -19.89
C GLY A 96 -6.51 -8.85 -18.65
N ALA A 97 -6.05 -8.49 -17.46
CA ALA A 97 -6.79 -8.74 -16.22
C ALA A 97 -8.13 -7.99 -16.21
N ASP A 98 -9.08 -8.51 -15.42
CA ASP A 98 -10.39 -7.89 -15.25
C ASP A 98 -10.29 -6.41 -14.87
N THR A 99 -11.19 -5.58 -15.42
CA THR A 99 -11.27 -4.15 -15.13
C THR A 99 -11.37 -3.86 -13.62
N SER A 100 -11.99 -4.77 -12.86
CA SER A 100 -12.10 -4.64 -11.40
C SER A 100 -10.73 -4.69 -10.69
N VAL A 101 -9.76 -5.42 -11.24
CA VAL A 101 -8.38 -5.50 -10.72
C VAL A 101 -7.65 -4.18 -10.97
N VAL A 102 -7.67 -3.70 -12.22
CA VAL A 102 -7.06 -2.42 -12.60
C VAL A 102 -7.66 -1.26 -11.80
N ALA A 103 -8.98 -1.27 -11.60
CA ALA A 103 -9.68 -0.26 -10.80
C ALA A 103 -9.21 -0.22 -9.33
N LYS A 104 -8.87 -1.36 -8.71
CA LYS A 104 -8.30 -1.39 -7.35
C LYS A 104 -6.95 -0.68 -7.28
N HIS A 105 -6.12 -0.83 -8.31
CA HIS A 105 -4.82 -0.14 -8.39
C HIS A 105 -5.00 1.38 -8.53
N VAL A 106 -5.89 1.82 -9.42
CA VAL A 106 -6.26 3.24 -9.57
C VAL A 106 -6.78 3.82 -8.26
N ALA A 107 -7.69 3.10 -7.59
CA ALA A 107 -8.22 3.51 -6.29
C ALA A 107 -7.11 3.64 -5.23
N THR A 108 -6.14 2.72 -5.23
CA THR A 108 -4.99 2.76 -4.32
C THR A 108 -4.09 3.98 -4.58
N ILE A 109 -3.85 4.31 -5.86
CA ILE A 109 -3.08 5.52 -6.24
C ILE A 109 -3.79 6.77 -5.71
N VAL A 110 -5.09 6.91 -6.01
CA VAL A 110 -5.89 8.06 -5.54
C VAL A 110 -5.87 8.15 -4.02
N TYR A 111 -6.02 7.02 -3.32
CA TYR A 111 -5.95 6.96 -1.87
C TYR A 111 -4.61 7.46 -1.32
N LEU A 112 -3.50 7.02 -1.91
CA LEU A 112 -2.16 7.44 -1.50
C LEU A 112 -1.92 8.94 -1.76
N LEU A 113 -2.42 9.48 -2.87
CA LEU A 113 -2.34 10.91 -3.17
C LEU A 113 -3.15 11.73 -2.16
N ILE A 114 -4.38 11.32 -1.84
CA ILE A 114 -5.19 11.97 -0.80
C ILE A 114 -4.49 11.93 0.55
N THR A 115 -3.96 10.76 0.92
CA THR A 115 -3.21 10.57 2.17
C THR A 115 -1.99 11.48 2.23
N SER A 116 -1.26 11.60 1.12
CA SER A 116 -0.11 12.49 0.99
C SER A 116 -0.49 13.95 1.18
N LEU A 117 -1.59 14.41 0.58
CA LEU A 117 -2.08 15.78 0.77
C LEU A 117 -2.46 16.05 2.23
N VAL A 118 -3.12 15.11 2.90
CA VAL A 118 -3.46 15.24 4.33
C VAL A 118 -2.20 15.30 5.20
N LEU A 119 -1.22 14.41 4.95
CA LEU A 119 0.05 14.39 5.67
C LEU A 119 0.87 15.66 5.44
N LEU A 120 0.88 16.20 4.22
CA LEU A 120 1.55 17.46 3.90
C LEU A 120 1.01 18.62 4.74
N ASN A 121 -0.32 18.69 4.91
CA ASN A 121 -0.93 19.71 5.76
C ASN A 121 -0.55 19.54 7.24
N ILE A 122 -0.40 18.30 7.72
CA ILE A 122 0.06 18.03 9.08
C ILE A 122 1.50 18.50 9.27
N VAL A 123 2.40 18.12 8.35
CA VAL A 123 3.84 18.46 8.41
C VAL A 123 4.05 19.97 8.33
N LYS A 124 3.35 20.67 7.43
CA LYS A 124 3.44 22.13 7.32
C LYS A 124 3.03 22.81 8.61
N LYS A 125 1.94 22.36 9.24
CA LYS A 125 1.48 22.92 10.52
C LYS A 125 2.50 22.71 11.64
N GLU A 126 3.10 21.52 11.72
CA GLU A 126 4.14 21.22 12.71
C GLU A 126 5.40 22.07 12.52
N SER A 127 5.78 22.38 11.28
CA SER A 127 6.92 23.27 11.02
C SER A 127 6.69 24.73 11.41
N VAL A 128 5.44 25.21 11.35
CA VAL A 128 5.09 26.59 11.74
C VAL A 128 5.01 26.74 13.25
N GLU A 129 4.54 25.72 13.97
CA GLU A 129 4.45 25.72 15.45
C GLU A 129 5.84 25.61 16.14
N GLN A 130 6.90 25.29 15.39
CA GLN A 130 8.28 25.16 15.88
C GLN A 130 9.14 26.42 15.66
N VAL A 131 8.59 27.45 15.02
CA VAL A 131 9.22 28.78 14.81
C VAL A 131 8.59 29.78 15.76
#